data_AF-A0A6G8ARY2-F1
#
_entry.id   AF-A0A6G8ARY2-F1
#
_cell.length_a   1.000
_cell.length_b   1.000
_cell.length_c   1.000
_cell.angle_alpha   90.00
_cell.angle_beta   90.00
_cell.angle_gamma   90.00
#
_symmetry.space_group_name_H-M   'P 1'
#
loop_
_entity.id
_entity.type
_entity.pdbx_description
1 polymer ?
#
loop_
_entity_poly.entity_id
_entity_poly.type
_entity_poly.pdbx_seq_one_letter_code
_entity_poly.pdbx_strand_id
1 'polypeptide(L)'
;MEVYRYKERTEDLVDEVIAFCVSQLGKSYSLDFSHSSDDQKASWYCSLLVWAAYKNSGIDLESQHIWAHPGITPKEIRNSPKVYRVI
;
A
#
# COMPACT_ATOMS: atom_id res chain seq x y z
N MET A 1 -2.27 -16.73 -10.76
CA MET A 1 -1.73 -15.37 -10.51
C MET A 1 -2.91 -14.42 -10.60
N GLU A 2 -3.08 -13.54 -9.62
CA GLU A 2 -4.18 -12.57 -9.61
C GLU A 2 -3.59 -11.16 -9.67
N VAL A 3 -4.22 -10.26 -10.42
CA VAL A 3 -3.81 -8.85 -10.47
C VAL A 3 -5.00 -7.99 -10.13
N TYR A 4 -4.79 -7.00 -9.27
CA TYR A 4 -5.80 -6.04 -8.84
C TYR A 4 -5.41 -4.63 -9.25
N ARG A 5 -6.41 -3.80 -9.55
CA ARG A 5 -6.23 -2.38 -9.89
C ARG A 5 -7.13 -1.51 -9.02
N TYR A 6 -6.62 -0.34 -8.65
CA TYR A 6 -7.41 0.70 -8.00
C TYR A 6 -8.52 1.22 -8.92
N LYS A 7 -9.74 1.39 -8.39
CA LYS A 7 -10.94 1.72 -9.18
C LYS A 7 -10.93 3.13 -9.76
N GLU A 8 -10.44 4.10 -9.01
CA GLU A 8 -10.50 5.54 -9.36
C GLU A 8 -9.14 6.05 -9.85
N ARG A 9 -8.46 5.28 -10.70
CA ARG A 9 -7.14 5.65 -11.24
C ARG A 9 -7.24 6.94 -12.07
N THR A 10 -6.40 7.90 -11.73
CA THR A 10 -6.04 9.06 -12.57
C THR A 10 -4.56 9.01 -12.93
N GLU A 11 -4.12 9.76 -13.93
CA GLU A 11 -2.68 9.84 -14.24
C GLU A 11 -1.91 10.58 -13.14
N ASP A 12 -2.46 11.67 -12.58
CA ASP A 12 -1.85 12.40 -11.45
C ASP A 12 -1.59 11.48 -10.25
N LEU A 13 -2.57 10.64 -9.90
CA LEU A 13 -2.41 9.67 -8.81
C LEU A 13 -1.29 8.66 -9.10
N VAL A 14 -1.18 8.22 -10.35
CA VAL A 14 -0.13 7.27 -10.75
C VAL A 14 1.24 7.90 -10.57
N ASP A 15 1.41 9.16 -10.98
CA ASP A 15 2.67 9.90 -10.84
C ASP A 15 3.04 10.10 -9.36
N GLU A 16 2.09 10.45 -8.49
CA GLU A 16 2.33 10.57 -7.05
C GLU A 16 2.74 9.24 -6.39
N VAL A 17 2.00 8.16 -6.69
CA VAL A 17 2.30 6.82 -6.14
C VAL A 17 3.66 6.32 -6.63
N ILE A 18 4.01 6.59 -7.89
CA ILE A 18 5.33 6.26 -8.45
C ILE A 18 6.41 7.09 -7.76
N ALA A 19 6.22 8.40 -7.61
CA ALA A 19 7.19 9.29 -6.98
C ALA A 19 7.50 8.85 -5.54
N PHE A 20 6.47 8.45 -4.78
CA PHE A 20 6.67 7.84 -3.47
C PHE A 20 7.48 6.55 -3.57
N CYS A 21 7.10 5.60 -4.42
CA CYS A 21 7.82 4.33 -4.56
C CYS A 21 9.29 4.53 -4.93
N VAL A 22 9.58 5.49 -5.82
CA VAL A 22 10.95 5.85 -6.22
C VAL A 22 11.74 6.44 -5.04
N SER A 23 11.12 7.29 -4.22
CA SER A 23 11.80 7.86 -3.03
C SER A 23 12.11 6.82 -1.94
N GLN A 24 11.46 5.65 -2.00
CA GLN A 24 11.72 4.55 -1.06
C GLN A 24 12.81 3.57 -1.52
N LEU A 25 13.35 3.72 -2.74
CA LEU A 25 14.41 2.84 -3.24
C LEU A 25 15.67 2.93 -2.38
N GLY A 26 16.31 1.78 -2.14
CA GLY A 26 17.51 1.66 -1.30
C GLY A 26 17.23 1.41 0.19
N LYS A 27 15.99 1.54 0.64
CA LYS A 27 15.60 1.19 2.02
C LYS A 27 15.59 -0.32 2.24
N SER A 28 15.83 -0.73 3.49
CA SER A 28 15.93 -2.15 3.85
C SER A 28 14.59 -2.85 3.85
N TYR A 29 14.62 -4.18 3.76
CA TYR A 29 13.44 -5.01 3.98
C TYR A 29 13.35 -5.44 5.45
N SER A 30 12.17 -5.30 6.07
CA SER A 30 11.93 -5.80 7.44
C SER A 30 10.45 -6.06 7.70
N LEU A 31 10.14 -7.14 8.42
CA LEU A 31 8.79 -7.44 8.92
C LEU A 31 8.54 -6.68 10.23
N ASP A 32 8.47 -5.36 10.13
CA ASP A 32 8.03 -4.49 11.21
C ASP A 32 6.54 -4.17 11.01
N PHE A 33 5.68 -4.73 11.87
CA PHE A 33 4.23 -4.55 11.81
C PHE A 33 3.74 -3.20 12.34
N SER A 34 4.64 -2.22 12.53
CA SER A 34 4.23 -0.85 12.82
C SER A 34 3.40 -0.28 11.67
N HIS A 35 2.24 0.25 12.05
CA HIS A 35 1.24 0.76 11.11
C HIS A 35 1.56 2.22 10.75
N SER A 36 2.67 2.44 10.04
CA SER A 36 3.14 3.78 9.66
C SER A 36 3.33 3.91 8.15
N SER A 37 2.80 4.99 7.59
CA SER A 37 3.01 5.41 6.20
C SER A 37 4.12 6.47 6.08
N ASP A 38 4.91 6.70 7.13
CA ASP A 38 5.97 7.71 7.15
C ASP A 38 7.04 7.43 6.08
N ASP A 39 7.31 8.41 5.23
CA ASP A 39 8.27 8.33 4.15
C ASP A 39 9.73 8.35 4.63
N GLN A 40 10.00 8.62 5.91
CA GLN A 40 11.32 8.56 6.54
C GLN A 40 11.63 7.18 7.15
N LYS A 41 10.69 6.22 7.04
CA LYS A 41 10.85 4.89 7.64
C LYS A 41 12.07 4.15 7.09
N ALA A 42 12.86 3.50 7.95
CA ALA A 42 14.12 2.87 7.55
C ALA A 42 13.95 1.55 6.76
N SER A 43 12.79 0.91 6.88
CA SER A 43 12.52 -0.36 6.22
C SER A 43 11.05 -0.59 5.91
N TRP A 44 10.81 -1.44 4.92
CA TRP A 44 9.47 -1.80 4.45
C TRP A 44 9.33 -3.32 4.33
N TYR A 45 8.11 -3.82 4.48
CA TYR A 45 7.74 -5.11 3.91
C TYR A 45 6.74 -4.93 2.77
N CYS A 46 6.49 -6.01 2.02
CA CYS A 46 5.85 -5.95 0.71
C CYS A 46 4.51 -5.19 0.70
N SER A 47 3.54 -5.59 1.52
CA SER A 47 2.22 -4.95 1.54
C SER A 47 2.22 -3.60 2.23
N LEU A 48 3.10 -3.36 3.21
CA LEU A 48 3.20 -2.04 3.85
C LEU A 48 3.66 -0.97 2.87
N LEU A 49 4.66 -1.26 2.03
CA LEU A 49 5.12 -0.30 1.02
C LEU A 49 4.01 0.05 0.02
N VAL A 50 3.27 -0.95 -0.45
CA VAL A 50 2.14 -0.75 -1.38
C VAL A 50 1.08 0.12 -0.73
N TRP A 51 0.67 -0.20 0.50
CA TRP A 51 -0.31 0.62 1.20
C TRP A 51 0.19 2.03 1.49
N ALA A 52 1.44 2.19 1.94
CA ALA A 52 2.01 3.50 2.26
C ALA A 52 2.06 4.42 1.04
N ALA A 53 2.36 3.89 -0.14
CA ALA A 53 2.37 4.66 -1.38
C ALA A 53 0.99 5.26 -1.70
N TYR A 54 -0.08 4.46 -1.61
CA TYR A 54 -1.44 4.95 -1.79
C TYR A 54 -1.89 5.85 -0.63
N LYS A 55 -1.50 5.53 0.61
CA LYS A 55 -1.87 6.29 1.81
C LYS A 55 -1.31 7.71 1.78
N ASN A 56 -0.09 7.90 1.27
CA ASN A 56 0.52 9.22 1.09
C ASN A 56 -0.15 10.05 -0.03
N SER A 57 -0.79 9.39 -1.01
CA SER A 57 -1.70 10.03 -1.97
C SER A 57 -3.15 10.14 -1.46
N GLY A 58 -3.38 10.01 -0.15
CA GLY A 58 -4.70 10.15 0.47
C GLY A 58 -5.64 8.95 0.33
N ILE A 59 -5.17 7.82 -0.22
CA ILE A 59 -5.98 6.62 -0.46
C ILE A 59 -5.64 5.54 0.54
N ASP A 60 -6.56 5.28 1.46
CA ASP A 60 -6.44 4.13 2.35
C ASP A 60 -6.92 2.84 1.67
N LEU A 61 -6.01 1.90 1.42
CA LEU A 61 -6.31 0.59 0.86
C LEU A 61 -6.56 -0.49 1.92
N GLU A 62 -6.39 -0.18 3.20
CA GLU A 62 -6.68 -1.14 4.27
C GLU A 62 -8.18 -1.44 4.33
N SER A 63 -8.55 -2.72 4.24
CA SER A 63 -9.94 -3.13 4.41
C SER A 63 -10.29 -3.10 5.90
N GLN A 64 -11.31 -2.34 6.30
CA GLN A 64 -11.79 -2.32 7.68
C GLN A 64 -12.33 -3.71 8.07
N HIS A 65 -11.53 -4.49 8.79
CA HIS A 65 -11.98 -5.71 9.44
C HIS A 65 -12.01 -5.52 10.96
N ILE A 66 -13.01 -6.14 11.59
CA ILE A 66 -13.34 -6.10 13.02
C ILE A 66 -12.23 -6.74 13.88
N TRP A 67 -11.29 -7.44 13.25
CA TRP A 67 -10.11 -8.03 13.87
C TRP A 67 -8.87 -7.35 13.30
N ALA A 68 -8.25 -6.48 14.10
CA ALA A 68 -7.00 -5.81 13.75
C ALA A 68 -5.90 -6.87 13.54
N HIS A 69 -5.51 -7.12 12.29
CA HIS A 69 -4.31 -7.89 12.03
C HIS A 69 -3.09 -7.05 12.45
N PRO A 70 -1.98 -7.68 12.86
CA PRO A 70 -0.75 -6.95 13.09
C PRO A 70 -0.22 -6.41 11.74
N GLY A 71 -0.44 -5.11 11.52
CA GLY A 71 0.02 -4.38 10.33
C GLY A 71 -0.84 -4.59 9.08
N ILE A 72 -0.39 -4.01 7.96
CA ILE A 72 -1.04 -4.12 6.65
C ILE A 72 -0.71 -5.45 5.98
N THR A 73 -1.69 -6.31 5.78
CA THR A 73 -1.51 -7.60 5.09
C THR A 73 -1.84 -7.50 3.59
N PRO A 74 -1.26 -8.36 2.73
CA PRO A 74 -1.67 -8.44 1.33
C PRO A 74 -3.15 -8.78 1.15
N LYS A 75 -3.72 -9.53 2.10
CA LYS A 75 -5.14 -9.91 2.13
C LYS A 75 -6.05 -8.69 2.30
N GLU A 76 -5.68 -7.73 3.14
CA GLU A 76 -6.46 -6.51 3.36
C GLU A 76 -6.47 -5.62 2.11
N ILE A 77 -5.32 -5.45 1.45
CA ILE A 77 -5.24 -4.70 0.19
C ILE A 77 -6.12 -5.37 -0.88
N ARG A 78 -6.04 -6.71 -1.00
CA ARG A 78 -6.85 -7.48 -1.95
C ARG A 78 -8.35 -7.37 -1.69
N ASN A 79 -8.75 -7.39 -0.42
CA ASN A 79 -10.15 -7.35 0.00
C ASN A 79 -10.71 -5.92 0.05
N SER A 80 -9.88 -4.91 -0.20
CA SER A 80 -10.30 -3.51 -0.20
C SER A 80 -11.44 -3.28 -1.20
N PRO A 81 -12.52 -2.59 -0.81
CA PRO A 81 -13.60 -2.26 -1.73
C PRO A 81 -13.15 -1.29 -2.84
N LYS A 82 -11.94 -0.73 -2.72
CA LYS A 82 -11.34 0.23 -3.64
C LYS A 82 -10.58 -0.41 -4.81
N VAL A 83 -10.35 -1.72 -4.78
CA VAL A 83 -9.69 -2.45 -5.87
C VAL A 83 -10.65 -3.39 -6.59
N TYR A 84 -10.30 -3.75 -7.81
CA TYR A 84 -11.01 -4.77 -8.59
C TYR A 84 -10.00 -5.69 -9.28
N ARG A 85 -10.39 -6.96 -9.48
CA ARG A 85 -9.55 -7.96 -10.15
C ARG A 85 -9.53 -7.70 -11.66
N VAL A 86 -8.34 -7.82 -12.26
CA VAL A 86 -8.09 -7.61 -13.70
C VAL A 86 -7.87 -8.94 -14.43
N ILE A 87 -7.09 -9.86 -13.84
CA ILE A 87 -6.82 -11.23 -14.34
C ILE A 87 -6.78 -12.22 -13.17
#